data_AF-A0A6I1NQZ7-F1
#
_entry.id   AF-A0A6I1NQZ7-F1
#
_cell.length_a   1.000
_cell.length_b   1.000
_cell.length_c   1.000
_cell.angle_alpha   90.00
_cell.angle_beta   90.00
_cell.angle_gamma   90.00
#
_symmetry.space_group_name_H-M   'P 1'
#
loop_
_entity.id
_entity.type
_entity.pdbx_description
1 polymer ?
#
loop_
_entity_poly.entity_id
_entity_poly.type
_entity_poly.pdbx_seq_one_letter_code
_entity_poly.pdbx_strand_id
1 'polypeptide(L)' 'MSNYTSWEEAVTQKIADTQEISYSDAAGIVEGQPFFMQQSWGKGMDADQTAEKILAATTAAQD' A
#
# COMPACT_ATOMS: atom_id res chain seq x y z
N MET A 1 -2.41 -19.60 2.09
CA MET A 1 -2.45 -18.52 1.09
C MET A 1 -3.22 -17.38 1.71
N SER A 2 -2.56 -16.26 2.01
CA SER A 2 -3.29 -15.03 2.34
C SER A 2 -4.07 -14.61 1.10
N ASN A 3 -5.37 -14.37 1.24
CA ASN A 3 -6.18 -13.87 0.14
C ASN A 3 -5.85 -12.38 -0.10
N TYR A 4 -6.27 -11.86 -1.26
CA TYR A 4 -5.99 -10.48 -1.65
C TYR A 4 -6.46 -9.47 -0.59
N THR A 5 -7.64 -9.67 0.00
CA THR A 5 -8.19 -8.76 1.02
C THR A 5 -7.30 -8.68 2.25
N SER A 6 -6.87 -9.81 2.83
CA SER A 6 -5.98 -9.78 4.01
C SER A 6 -4.60 -9.21 3.69
N TRP A 7 -4.13 -9.37 2.45
CA TRP A 7 -2.90 -8.73 2.00
C TRP A 7 -3.06 -7.21 1.85
N GLU A 8 -4.16 -6.75 1.27
CA GLU A 8 -4.50 -5.33 1.10
C GLU A 8 -4.70 -4.61 2.44
N GLU A 9 -5.38 -5.26 3.41
CA GLU A 9 -5.51 -4.75 4.77
C GLU A 9 -4.14 -4.59 5.43
N ALA A 10 -3.23 -5.56 5.24
CA ALA A 10 -1.87 -5.49 5.76
C ALA A 10 -1.07 -4.35 5.11
N VAL A 11 -1.18 -4.15 3.79
CA VAL A 11 -0.56 -3.01 3.09
C VAL A 11 -1.06 -1.69 3.67
N THR A 12 -2.37 -1.56 3.83
CA THR A 12 -3.00 -0.34 4.39
C THR A 12 -2.52 -0.05 5.80
N GLN A 13 -2.49 -1.07 6.67
CA GLN A 13 -1.99 -0.93 8.03
C GLN A 13 -0.51 -0.51 8.05
N LYS A 14 0.33 -1.09 7.17
CA LYS A 14 1.75 -0.72 7.07
C LYS A 14 1.95 0.72 6.65
N ILE A 15 1.15 1.23 5.72
CA ILE A 15 1.18 2.64 5.31
C ILE A 15 0.76 3.53 6.48
N ALA A 16 -0.31 3.16 7.20
CA ALA A 16 -0.77 3.89 8.37
C ALA A 16 0.31 3.99 9.46
N ASP A 17 0.94 2.85 9.79
CA ASP A 17 2.02 2.78 10.78
C ASP A 17 3.26 3.56 10.34
N THR A 18 3.63 3.49 9.05
CA THR A 18 4.85 4.13 8.53
C THR A 18 4.72 5.65 8.42
N GLN A 19 3.54 6.16 8.08
CA GLN A 19 3.26 7.59 7.97
C GLN A 19 2.73 8.20 9.27
N GLU A 20 2.50 7.38 10.31
CA GLU A 20 1.86 7.78 11.56
C GLU A 20 0.48 8.44 11.35
N ILE A 21 -0.31 7.90 10.41
CA ILE A 21 -1.65 8.37 10.05
C ILE A 21 -2.74 7.37 10.43
N SER A 22 -4.01 7.76 10.32
CA SER A 22 -5.11 6.83 10.56
C SER A 22 -5.20 5.78 9.45
N TYR A 23 -5.76 4.60 9.78
CA TYR A 23 -6.05 3.57 8.78
C TYR A 23 -6.93 4.10 7.64
N SER A 24 -7.90 4.97 7.94
CA SER A 24 -8.77 5.58 6.92
C SER A 24 -8.01 6.51 5.97
N ASP A 25 -7.04 7.29 6.47
CA ASP A 25 -6.19 8.12 5.61
C ASP A 25 -5.29 7.25 4.73
N ALA A 26 -4.70 6.20 5.31
CA ALA A 26 -3.90 5.23 4.56
C ALA A 26 -4.72 4.46 3.51
N ALA A 27 -5.97 4.11 3.82
CA ALA A 27 -6.86 3.46 2.87
C ALA A 27 -7.10 4.35 1.65
N GLY A 28 -7.31 5.66 1.85
CA GLY A 28 -7.43 6.61 0.74
C GLY A 28 -6.17 6.68 -0.15
N ILE A 29 -4.98 6.53 0.44
CA ILE A 29 -3.73 6.43 -0.32
C ILE A 29 -3.70 5.14 -1.15
N VAL A 30 -4.03 4.01 -0.55
CA VAL A 30 -4.06 2.69 -1.23
C VAL A 30 -5.09 2.69 -2.37
N GLU A 31 -6.30 3.18 -2.12
CA GLU A 31 -7.38 3.33 -3.11
C GLU A 31 -6.98 4.26 -4.26
N GLY A 32 -6.14 5.27 -4.00
CA GLY A 32 -5.55 6.14 -5.01
C GLY A 32 -4.46 5.49 -5.86
N GLN A 33 -4.02 4.27 -5.54
CA GLN A 33 -2.87 3.60 -6.16
C GLN A 33 -3.20 2.19 -6.69
N PRO A 34 -4.30 1.99 -7.46
CA PRO A 34 -4.74 0.65 -7.89
C PRO A 34 -3.72 -0.05 -8.80
N PHE A 35 -2.93 0.71 -9.58
CA PHE A 35 -1.86 0.16 -10.41
C PHE A 35 -0.79 -0.56 -9.58
N PHE A 36 -0.32 0.08 -8.50
CA PHE A 36 0.71 -0.52 -7.65
C PHE A 36 0.19 -1.71 -6.86
N MET A 37 -1.08 -1.67 -6.43
CA MET A 37 -1.73 -2.81 -5.77
C MET A 37 -1.79 -4.03 -6.70
N GLN A 38 -2.36 -3.87 -7.90
CA GLN A 38 -2.48 -4.96 -8.87
C GLN A 38 -1.10 -5.47 -9.34
N GLN A 39 -0.16 -4.57 -9.59
CA GLN A 39 1.19 -4.95 -10.00
C GLN A 39 1.92 -5.75 -8.91
N SER A 40 1.79 -5.33 -7.64
CA SER A 40 2.49 -5.96 -6.52
C SER A 40 1.89 -7.33 -6.19
N TRP A 41 0.56 -7.43 -6.21
CA TRP A 41 -0.14 -8.71 -6.10
C TRP A 41 0.25 -9.68 -7.22
N GLY A 42 0.23 -9.23 -8.47
CA GLY A 42 0.61 -10.06 -9.63
C GLY A 42 2.08 -10.51 -9.59
N LYS A 43 2.94 -9.79 -8.86
CA LYS A 43 4.35 -10.14 -8.63
C LYS A 43 4.57 -10.97 -7.36
N GLY A 44 3.53 -11.24 -6.58
CA GLY A 44 3.65 -11.94 -5.30
C GLY A 44 4.46 -11.17 -4.26
N MET A 45 4.47 -9.84 -4.34
CA MET A 45 5.12 -8.98 -3.33
C MET A 45 4.36 -9.04 -2.01
N ASP A 46 5.09 -9.00 -0.91
CA ASP A 46 4.52 -8.89 0.43
C ASP A 46 4.08 -7.45 0.76
N ALA A 47 3.36 -7.32 1.88
CA ALA A 47 2.70 -6.07 2.25
C ALA A 47 3.70 -4.94 2.52
N ASP A 48 4.84 -5.26 3.13
CA ASP A 48 5.93 -4.31 3.40
C ASP A 48 6.50 -3.74 2.10
N GLN A 49 6.92 -4.62 1.17
CA GLN A 49 7.43 -4.22 -0.15
C GLN A 49 6.44 -3.35 -0.93
N THR A 50 5.15 -3.65 -0.82
CA THR A 50 4.09 -2.92 -1.52
C THR A 50 3.86 -1.55 -0.88
N ALA A 51 3.82 -1.46 0.44
CA ALA A 51 3.67 -0.21 1.18
C ALA A 51 4.84 0.75 0.88
N GLU A 52 6.08 0.27 0.93
CA GLU A 52 7.28 1.07 0.57
C GLU A 52 7.17 1.63 -0.85
N LYS A 53 6.70 0.81 -1.78
CA LYS A 53 6.54 1.21 -3.17
C LYS A 53 5.47 2.28 -3.37
N ILE A 54 4.31 2.11 -2.71
CA ILE A 54 3.23 3.09 -2.74
C ILE A 54 3.73 4.42 -2.17
N LEU A 55 4.39 4.39 -1.01
CA LEU A 55 4.94 5.58 -0.37
C LEU A 55 5.98 6.28 -1.26
N ALA A 56 6.92 5.53 -1.85
CA ALA A 56 7.89 6.09 -2.78
C ALA A 56 7.23 6.77 -3.99
N ALA A 57 6.15 6.20 -4.52
CA ALA A 57 5.40 6.79 -5.63
C ALA A 57 4.62 8.05 -5.22
N THR A 58 4.04 8.07 -4.02
CA THR A 58 3.33 9.24 -3.49
C THR A 58 4.29 10.40 -3.18
N THR A 59 5.49 10.12 -2.66
CA THR A 59 6.52 11.14 -2.41
C THR A 59 7.16 11.65 -3.71
N ALA A 60 7.41 10.79 -4.70
CA ALA A 60 8.00 11.18 -5.97
C ALA A 60 7.09 12.05 -6.86
N ALA A 61 5.78 12.09 -6.58
CA ALA A 61 4.82 12.94 -7.28
C ALA A 61 4.78 14.40 -6.76
N GLN A 62 5.58 14.74 -5.75
CA GLN A 62 5.60 16.07 -5.11
C GLN A 62 6.81 16.96 -5.49
N ASP A 63 7.62 16.59 -6.49
CA ASP A 63 8.71 17.41 -7.03
C ASP A 63 8.34 18.07 -8.37
#